data_AF-A0A847G4L6-F1
#
_entry.id   AF-A0A847G4L6-F1
#
_cell.length_a   1.000
_cell.length_b   1.000
_cell.length_c   1.000
_cell.angle_alpha   90.00
_cell.angle_beta   90.00
_cell.angle_gamma   90.00
#
_symmetry.space_group_name_H-M   'P 1'
#
loop_
_entity.id
_entity.type
_entity.pdbx_description
1 polymer ?
#
loop_
_entity_poly.entity_id
_entity_poly.type
_entity_poly.pdbx_seq_one_letter_code
_entity_poly.pdbx_strand_id
1 'polypeptide(L)'
;MVFYYAGWLRYIVTGRQFRMLFAPMSRVPIPMAITPVLAILAVAVNFHSWPLAISALILGFGHIPVSWLEWQRCLTASQTSRE
;
A
#
# COMPACT_ATOMS: atom_id res chain seq x y z
N MET A 1 10.01 -1.38 8.10
CA MET A 1 9.22 -0.86 9.24
C MET A 1 9.20 0.66 9.31
N VAL A 2 10.33 1.38 9.18
CA VAL A 2 10.34 2.86 9.24
C VAL A 2 9.38 3.50 8.24
N PHE A 3 9.30 3.01 7.00
CA PHE A 3 8.35 3.49 5.99
C PHE A 3 6.87 3.26 6.35
N TYR A 4 6.57 2.18 7.09
CA TYR A 4 5.23 1.88 7.56
C TYR A 4 4.78 2.90 8.62
N TYR A 5 5.62 3.12 9.63
CA TYR A 5 5.34 4.10 10.68
C TYR A 5 5.31 5.54 10.14
N ALA A 6 6.19 5.88 9.17
CA ALA A 6 6.15 7.18 8.50
C ALA A 6 4.85 7.39 7.71
N GLY A 7 4.33 6.34 7.04
CA GLY A 7 3.03 6.37 6.37
C GLY A 7 1.87 6.60 7.34
N TRP A 8 1.88 5.89 8.48
CA TRP A 8 0.85 6.05 9.52
C TRP A 8 0.90 7.43 10.18
N LEU A 9 2.10 7.92 10.50
CA LEU A 9 2.29 9.24 11.08
C LEU A 9 1.74 10.33 10.16
N ARG A 10 2.05 10.26 8.86
CA ARG A 10 1.49 11.17 7.85
C ARG A 10 -0.03 11.07 7.76
N TYR A 11 -0.60 9.87 7.78
CA TYR A 11 -2.06 9.68 7.72
C TYR A 11 -2.77 10.34 8.92
N ILE A 12 -2.23 10.15 10.12
CA ILE A 12 -2.78 10.73 11.35
C ILE A 12 -2.64 12.25 11.33
N VAL A 13 -1.46 12.77 10.98
CA VAL A 13 -1.18 14.21 10.93
C VAL A 13 -2.03 14.93 9.88
N THR A 14 -2.36 14.27 8.76
CA THR A 14 -3.12 14.91 7.66
C THR A 14 -4.64 14.73 7.76
N GLY A 15 -5.15 14.46 8.96
CA GLY A 15 -6.58 14.44 9.22
C GLY A 15 -7.29 13.19 8.68
N ARG A 16 -6.59 12.06 8.58
CA ARG A 16 -7.17 10.75 8.23
C ARG A 16 -7.82 10.67 6.83
N GLN A 17 -7.39 11.50 5.89
CA GLN A 17 -7.89 11.46 4.51
C GLN A 17 -7.56 10.11 3.86
N PHE A 18 -8.59 9.37 3.44
CA PHE A 18 -8.46 8.04 2.83
C PHE A 18 -7.53 8.02 1.62
N ARG A 19 -7.54 9.11 0.85
CA ARG A 19 -6.64 9.33 -0.29
C ARG A 19 -5.16 9.22 0.11
N MET A 20 -4.79 9.63 1.32
CA MET A 20 -3.41 9.60 1.78
C MET A 20 -2.86 8.22 2.12
N LEU A 21 -3.71 7.20 2.29
CA LEU A 21 -3.25 5.80 2.40
C LEU A 21 -2.59 5.33 1.10
N PHE A 22 -3.11 5.79 -0.03
CA PHE A 22 -2.68 5.40 -1.36
C PHE A 22 -1.77 6.43 -2.04
N ALA A 23 -1.50 7.54 -1.35
CA ALA A 23 -0.70 8.61 -1.90
C ALA A 23 0.78 8.20 -1.99
N PRO A 24 1.43 8.43 -3.14
CA PRO A 24 2.86 8.20 -3.28
C PRO A 24 3.65 9.02 -2.26
N MET A 25 4.73 8.42 -1.77
CA MET A 25 5.61 9.03 -0.79
C MET A 25 7.06 8.98 -1.29
N SER A 26 7.55 10.12 -1.78
CA SER A 26 8.92 10.42 -2.27
C SER A 26 9.51 9.53 -3.39
N ARG A 27 9.37 8.20 -3.31
CA ARG A 27 9.87 7.22 -4.28
C ARG A 27 9.11 5.88 -4.26
N VAL A 28 8.26 5.66 -3.25
CA VAL A 28 7.48 4.43 -3.11
C VAL A 28 6.03 4.75 -3.44
N PRO A 29 5.42 4.11 -4.46
CA PRO A 29 4.10 4.48 -4.93
C PRO A 29 3.03 4.27 -3.85
N ILE A 30 3.10 3.18 -3.07
CA ILE A 30 2.11 2.88 -2.01
C ILE A 30 2.81 2.14 -0.85
N PRO A 31 3.45 2.86 0.10
CA PRO A 31 4.21 2.24 1.18
C PRO A 31 3.38 1.27 2.03
N MET A 32 2.09 1.59 2.23
CA MET A 32 1.15 0.78 3.02
C MET A 32 0.76 -0.54 2.35
N ALA A 33 0.64 -0.58 1.02
CA ALA A 33 0.28 -1.80 0.29
C ALA A 33 1.45 -2.78 0.19
N ILE A 34 2.69 -2.27 0.19
CA ILE A 34 3.89 -3.11 0.07
C ILE A 34 4.24 -3.80 1.39
N THR A 35 3.93 -3.16 2.52
CA THR A 35 4.22 -3.71 3.85
C THR A 35 3.59 -5.08 4.17
N PRO A 36 2.28 -5.34 3.92
CA PRO A 36 1.70 -6.66 4.16
C PRO A 36 2.33 -7.75 3.26
N VAL A 37 2.66 -7.41 2.01
CA VAL A 37 3.32 -8.33 1.07
C VAL A 37 4.71 -8.72 1.59
N LEU A 38 5.52 -7.74 2.00
CA LEU A 38 6.84 -7.98 2.58
C LEU A 38 6.77 -8.74 3.91
N ALA A 39 5.76 -8.49 4.74
CA ALA A 39 5.57 -9.20 5.99
C ALA A 39 5.30 -10.69 5.76
N ILE A 40 4.36 -11.02 4.85
CA ILE A 40 4.06 -12.42 4.51
C ILE A 40 5.26 -13.10 3.83
N LEU A 41 5.97 -12.38 2.96
CA LEU A 41 7.18 -12.90 2.33
C LEU A 41 8.29 -13.18 3.34
N ALA A 42 8.50 -12.30 4.33
CA ALA A 42 9.45 -12.52 5.42
C ALA A 42 9.09 -13.75 6.27
N VAL A 43 7.81 -13.95 6.56
CA VAL A 43 7.32 -15.17 7.24
C VAL A 43 7.58 -16.40 6.37
N ALA A 44 7.31 -16.33 5.07
CA ALA A 44 7.56 -17.43 4.15
C ALA A 44 9.05 -17.83 4.11
N VAL A 45 9.96 -16.85 4.10
CA VAL A 45 11.41 -17.10 4.18
C VAL A 45 11.80 -17.69 5.53
N ASN A 46 11.29 -17.16 6.64
CA ASN A 46 11.61 -17.64 7.98
C ASN A 46 11.17 -19.10 8.23
N PHE A 47 10.02 -19.50 7.66
CA PHE A 47 9.50 -20.86 7.76
C PHE A 47 9.88 -21.76 6.56
N HIS A 48 10.71 -21.27 5.64
CA HIS A 48 11.08 -21.94 4.38
C HIS A 48 9.88 -22.51 3.60
N SER A 49 8.72 -21.85 3.70
CA SER A 49 7.47 -22.32 3.11
C SER A 49 7.28 -21.74 1.72
N TRP A 50 7.68 -22.53 0.72
CA TRP A 50 7.48 -22.22 -0.71
C TRP A 50 6.04 -21.88 -1.11
N PRO A 51 4.98 -22.61 -0.67
CA PRO A 51 3.62 -22.24 -1.03
C PRO A 51 3.25 -20.85 -0.48
N LEU A 52 3.70 -20.50 0.72
CA LEU A 52 3.43 -19.20 1.31
C LEU A 52 4.14 -18.06 0.55
N ALA A 53 5.35 -18.30 0.06
CA ALA A 53 6.08 -17.34 -0.76
C ALA A 53 5.36 -17.07 -2.09
N ILE A 54 4.86 -18.11 -2.75
CA ILE A 54 4.11 -17.98 -4.00
C ILE A 54 2.80 -17.23 -3.76
N SER A 55 2.06 -17.55 -2.69
CA SER A 55 0.85 -16.82 -2.31
C SER A 55 1.12 -15.34 -2.02
N ALA A 56 2.24 -15.02 -1.35
CA ALA A 56 2.64 -13.64 -1.09
C ALA A 56 2.93 -12.87 -2.38
N LEU A 57 3.58 -13.50 -3.36
CA LEU A 57 3.84 -12.91 -4.67
C LEU A 57 2.53 -12.66 -5.43
N ILE A 58 1.64 -13.64 -5.51
CA ILE A 58 0.32 -13.50 -6.15
C ILE A 58 -0.46 -12.35 -5.51
N LEU A 59 -0.47 -12.29 -4.17
CA LEU A 59 -1.09 -11.20 -3.43
C LEU A 59 -0.46 -9.85 -3.78
N GLY A 60 0.87 -9.74 -3.81
CA GLY A 60 1.56 -8.51 -4.16
C GLY A 60 1.24 -8.00 -5.57
N PHE A 61 1.20 -8.91 -6.54
CA PHE A 61 0.85 -8.60 -7.92
C PHE A 61 -0.59 -8.11 -8.08
N GLY A 62 -1.55 -8.61 -7.30
CA GLY A 62 -2.93 -8.10 -7.32
C GLY A 62 -3.10 -6.83 -6.49
N HIS A 63 -2.45 -6.76 -5.33
CA HIS A 63 -2.70 -5.72 -4.34
C HIS A 63 -2.10 -4.36 -4.72
N ILE A 64 -0.91 -4.33 -5.35
CA ILE A 64 -0.24 -3.09 -5.76
C ILE A 64 -1.02 -2.35 -6.88
N PRO A 65 -1.43 -3.00 -7.99
CA PRO A 65 -2.18 -2.34 -9.06
C PRO A 65 -3.59 -1.91 -8.63
N VAL A 66 -4.28 -2.72 -7.84
CA VAL A 66 -5.62 -2.36 -7.31
C VAL A 66 -5.53 -1.13 -6.42
N SER A 67 -4.51 -1.06 -5.56
CA SER A 67 -4.28 0.11 -4.72
C SER A 67 -3.95 1.37 -5.55
N TRP A 68 -3.28 1.21 -6.69
CA TRP A 68 -3.00 2.31 -7.63
C TRP A 68 -4.26 2.79 -8.36
N LEU A 69 -5.12 1.87 -8.79
CA LEU A 69 -6.39 2.20 -9.41
C LEU A 69 -7.31 2.96 -8.45
N GLU A 70 -7.34 2.56 -7.19
CA GLU A 70 -8.14 3.23 -6.16
C GLU A 70 -7.64 4.64 -5.86
N TRP A 71 -6.32 4.85 -5.87
CA TRP A 71 -5.72 6.19 -5.82
C TRP A 71 -6.20 7.08 -6.98
N GLN A 72 -6.19 6.55 -8.21
CA GLN A 72 -6.67 7.29 -9.40
C GLN A 72 -8.16 7.64 -9.28
N ARG A 73 -9.01 6.72 -8.81
CA ARG A 73 -10.43 6.99 -8.55
C ARG A 73 -10.63 8.12 -7.55
N CYS A 74 -9.87 8.10 -6.46
CA CYS A 74 -9.94 9.13 -5.43
C CYS A 74 -9.46 10.51 -5.95
N LEU A 75 -8.52 10.55 -6.90
CA LEU A 75 -8.12 11.80 -7.57
C LEU A 75 -9.24 12.33 -8.46
N THR A 76 -9.82 11.51 -9.33
CA THR A 76 -10.91 11.91 -10.24
C THR A 76 -12.14 12.38 -9.49
N ALA A 77 -12.57 11.68 -8.43
CA ALA A 77 -13.70 12.07 -7.60
C ALA A 77 -13.51 13.44 -6.90
N SER A 78 -12.26 13.80 -6.57
CA SER A 78 -11.93 15.09 -5.96
C SER A 78 -11.89 16.27 -6.95
N GLN A 79 -11.87 15.99 -8.26
CA GLN A 79 -11.96 17.00 -9.32
C GLN A 79 -13.41 17.30 -9.69
N THR A 80 -14.25 16.27 -9.87
CA THR A 80 -15.70 16.43 -10.14
C THR A 80 -16.44 17.20 -9.06
N SER A 81 -16.02 17.12 -7.79
CA SER A 81 -16.66 17.86 -6.70
C SER A 81 -16.24 19.35 -6.61
N ARG A 82 -15.33 19.82 -7.48
CA ARG A 82 -14.86 21.21 -7.53
C ARG A 82 -15.36 21.99 -8.76
N GLU A 83 -16.05 21.33 -9.68
CA GLU A 83 -16.76 21.94 -10.81
C GLU A 83 -18.23 22.16 -10.43
#